data_AF-A0A4U9D7K3-F1
#
_entry.id   AF-A0A4U9D7K3-F1
#
_cell.length_a   1.000
_cell.length_b   1.000
_cell.length_c   1.000
_cell.angle_alpha   90.00
_cell.angle_beta   90.00
_cell.angle_gamma   90.00
#
_symmetry.space_group_name_H-M   'P 1'
#
loop_
_entity.id
_entity.type
_entity.pdbx_description
1 polymer ?
#
loop_
_entity_poly.entity_id
_entity_poly.type
_entity_poly.pdbx_seq_one_letter_code
_entity_poly.pdbx_strand_id
1 'polypeptide(L)'
;MTQTEIALSQTRSQKELEDVLYSNLEEFSRMSRMVSDMLFLAQADNNQLIPELKALNLADEVSKVFDFFEAWAEEREVTLHFSGSACWVVGDPLMLRRAMSNLLSNAIRYTPGGRAVTVHLTEADARVQLIVENPGAPIPTEHLSRLFDRFYRVDPSRQRKGEGSGIGLAIVKSIVTAHRGSVAVESDARSTRFILTLPKRA
;
A
#
# COMPACT_ATOMS: atom_id res chain seq x y z
N MET A 1 26.99 10.71 12.19
CA MET A 1 26.82 10.08 13.51
C MET A 1 25.35 9.74 13.69
N THR A 2 25.04 8.52 14.11
CA THR A 2 23.66 8.09 14.35
C THR A 2 23.11 8.76 15.62
N GLN A 3 21.78 8.83 15.77
CA GLN A 3 21.16 9.37 17.01
C GLN A 3 21.67 8.64 18.26
N THR A 4 21.94 7.34 18.15
CA THR A 4 22.50 6.51 19.21
C THR A 4 23.94 6.89 19.58
N GLU A 5 24.82 7.14 18.60
CA GLU A 5 26.19 7.59 18.87
C GLU A 5 26.20 8.95 19.59
N ILE A 6 25.33 9.86 19.17
CA ILE A 6 25.18 11.18 19.80
C ILE A 6 24.61 11.03 21.21
N ALA A 7 23.63 10.14 21.41
CA ALA A 7 23.04 9.86 22.72
C ALA A 7 24.04 9.25 23.71
N LEU A 8 24.98 8.42 23.23
CA LEU A 8 26.03 7.80 24.06
C LEU A 8 27.22 8.74 24.34
N SER A 9 27.41 9.79 23.53
CA SER A 9 28.56 10.71 23.65
C SER A 9 28.46 11.76 24.77
N GLN A 10 27.27 11.96 25.35
CA GLN A 10 27.00 12.98 26.37
C GLN A 10 26.00 12.47 27.41
N THR A 11 26.07 12.99 28.63
CA THR A 11 25.09 12.70 29.68
C THR A 11 23.73 13.27 29.29
N ARG A 12 22.68 12.43 29.29
CA ARG A 12 21.31 12.81 28.93
C ARG A 12 20.32 12.50 30.04
N SER A 13 19.18 13.17 30.01
CA SER A 13 18.05 12.84 30.88
C SER A 13 17.45 11.48 30.51
N GLN A 14 16.75 10.85 31.46
CA GLN A 14 16.04 9.60 31.21
C GLN A 14 15.02 9.72 30.07
N LYS A 15 14.29 10.84 29.99
CA LYS A 15 13.30 11.09 28.96
C LYS A 15 13.90 11.14 27.55
N GLU A 16 15.05 11.79 27.38
CA GLU A 16 15.74 11.82 26.09
C GLU A 16 16.26 10.45 25.67
N LEU A 17 16.66 9.60 26.62
CA LEU A 17 17.06 8.21 26.34
C LEU A 17 15.84 7.38 25.92
N GLU A 18 14.69 7.55 26.59
CA GLU A 18 13.43 6.91 26.20
C GLU A 18 13.01 7.32 24.78
N ASP A 19 13.07 8.61 24.44
CA ASP A 19 12.76 9.09 23.08
C ASP A 19 13.69 8.47 22.01
N VAL A 20 14.98 8.32 22.32
CA VAL A 20 15.95 7.64 21.44
C VAL A 20 15.64 6.15 21.30
N LEU A 21 15.23 5.47 22.37
CA LEU A 21 14.82 4.07 22.32
C LEU A 21 13.54 3.87 21.51
N TYR A 22 12.55 4.73 21.66
CA TYR A 22 11.33 4.70 20.83
C TYR A 22 11.64 4.93 19.36
N SER A 23 12.46 5.94 19.04
CA SER A 23 12.94 6.19 17.68
C SER A 23 13.66 4.96 17.08
N ASN A 24 14.55 4.33 17.85
CA ASN A 24 15.23 3.12 17.42
C ASN A 24 14.27 1.93 17.21
N LEU A 25 13.28 1.76 18.09
CA LEU A 25 12.27 0.69 17.97
C LEU A 25 11.43 0.86 16.70
N GLU A 26 11.06 2.09 16.35
CA GLU A 26 10.38 2.41 15.09
C GLU A 26 11.25 2.08 13.87
N GLU A 27 12.54 2.43 13.90
CA GLU A 27 13.49 2.12 12.83
C GLU A 27 13.73 0.60 12.67
N PHE A 28 13.88 -0.15 13.76
CA PHE A 28 13.99 -1.62 13.70
C PHE A 28 12.72 -2.27 13.16
N SER A 29 11.55 -1.76 13.55
CA SER A 29 10.26 -2.24 13.04
C SER A 29 10.12 -1.96 11.53
N ARG A 30 10.54 -0.77 11.08
CA ARG A 30 10.61 -0.40 9.67
C ARG A 30 11.56 -1.32 8.89
N MET A 31 12.75 -1.58 9.43
CA MET A 31 13.74 -2.45 8.80
C MET A 31 13.24 -3.90 8.69
N SER A 32 12.64 -4.42 9.76
CA SER A 32 12.07 -5.78 9.79
C SER A 32 10.98 -5.94 8.73
N ARG A 33 10.11 -4.93 8.59
CA ARG A 33 9.10 -4.89 7.52
C ARG A 33 9.74 -4.87 6.13
N MET A 34 10.78 -4.06 5.94
CA MET A 34 11.49 -3.98 4.67
C MET A 34 12.14 -5.31 4.28
N VAL A 35 12.75 -6.03 5.22
CA VAL A 35 13.33 -7.36 4.99
C VAL A 35 12.26 -8.36 4.61
N SER A 36 11.13 -8.37 5.32
CA SER A 36 9.99 -9.24 5.00
C SER A 36 9.40 -8.95 3.62
N ASP A 37 9.27 -7.67 3.27
CA ASP A 37 8.83 -7.21 1.96
C ASP A 37 9.80 -7.65 0.84
N MET A 38 11.11 -7.57 1.08
CA MET A 38 12.14 -8.04 0.14
C MET A 38 12.12 -9.56 -0.04
N LEU A 39 11.98 -10.32 1.05
CA LEU A 39 11.89 -11.77 0.99
C LEU A 39 10.66 -12.20 0.18
N PHE A 40 9.52 -11.54 0.41
CA PHE A 40 8.30 -11.77 -0.35
C PHE A 40 8.47 -11.51 -1.85
N LEU A 41 9.14 -10.42 -2.22
CA LEU A 41 9.42 -10.10 -3.62
C LEU A 41 10.40 -11.08 -4.26
N ALA A 42 11.42 -11.52 -3.53
CA ALA A 42 12.35 -12.55 -3.99
C ALA A 42 11.65 -13.90 -4.23
N GLN A 43 10.69 -14.27 -3.37
CA GLN A 43 9.85 -15.45 -3.59
C GLN A 43 8.97 -15.30 -4.85
N ALA A 44 8.44 -14.10 -5.08
CA ALA A 44 7.63 -13.81 -6.28
C ALA A 44 8.45 -13.96 -7.57
N ASP A 45 9.68 -13.44 -7.62
CA ASP A 45 10.57 -13.52 -8.79
C ASP A 45 10.93 -14.96 -9.15
N ASN A 46 11.06 -15.83 -8.14
CA ASN A 46 11.42 -17.24 -8.33
C ASN A 46 10.20 -18.15 -8.53
N ASN A 47 9.01 -17.59 -8.80
CA ASN A 47 7.75 -18.34 -8.92
C ASN A 47 7.39 -19.19 -7.67
N GLN A 48 7.93 -18.83 -6.50
CA GLN A 48 7.69 -19.52 -5.23
C GLN A 48 6.53 -18.92 -4.44
N LEU A 49 5.98 -17.80 -4.92
CA LEU A 49 4.79 -17.18 -4.36
C LEU A 49 3.53 -17.91 -4.84
N ILE A 50 3.12 -18.94 -4.11
CA ILE A 50 1.97 -19.79 -4.42
C ILE A 50 0.79 -19.37 -3.53
N PRO A 51 -0.27 -18.74 -4.08
CA PRO A 51 -1.43 -18.32 -3.29
C PRO A 51 -2.27 -19.50 -2.80
N GLU A 52 -2.79 -19.43 -1.57
CA GLU A 52 -3.81 -20.37 -1.09
C GLU A 52 -5.19 -19.94 -1.60
N LEU A 53 -5.53 -20.40 -2.80
CA LEU A 53 -6.74 -19.96 -3.51
C LEU A 53 -8.05 -20.42 -2.83
N LYS A 54 -8.87 -19.46 -2.43
CA LYS A 54 -10.21 -19.66 -1.86
C LYS A 54 -11.22 -18.77 -2.58
N ALA A 55 -12.48 -19.16 -2.58
CA ALA A 55 -13.54 -18.26 -3.03
C ALA A 55 -13.73 -17.16 -1.98
N LEU A 56 -13.68 -15.90 -2.40
CA LEU A 56 -13.86 -14.75 -1.51
C LEU A 56 -14.69 -13.66 -2.17
N ASN A 57 -15.46 -12.95 -1.35
CA ASN A 57 -16.17 -11.75 -1.74
C ASN A 57 -15.25 -10.54 -1.52
N LEU A 58 -14.88 -9.84 -2.60
CA LEU A 58 -13.99 -8.69 -2.52
C LEU A 58 -14.58 -7.52 -1.73
N ALA A 59 -15.90 -7.35 -1.73
CA ALA A 59 -16.52 -6.29 -0.94
C ALA A 59 -16.26 -6.48 0.56
N ASP A 60 -16.39 -7.72 1.06
CA ASP A 60 -16.13 -8.04 2.47
C ASP A 60 -14.66 -7.83 2.84
N GLU A 61 -13.74 -8.11 1.91
CA GLU A 61 -12.31 -7.88 2.12
C GLU A 61 -11.95 -6.39 2.09
N VAL A 62 -12.60 -5.59 1.26
CA VAL A 62 -12.46 -4.13 1.29
C VAL A 62 -12.94 -3.57 2.62
N SER A 63 -14.10 -4.01 3.12
CA SER A 63 -14.63 -3.57 4.42
C SER A 63 -13.66 -3.87 5.56
N LYS A 64 -13.08 -5.08 5.63
CA LYS A 64 -12.07 -5.44 6.64
C LYS A 64 -10.83 -4.54 6.58
N VAL A 65 -10.42 -4.14 5.38
CA VAL A 65 -9.29 -3.22 5.20
C VAL A 65 -9.69 -1.81 5.62
N PHE A 66 -10.91 -1.36 5.34
CA PHE A 66 -11.41 -0.06 5.79
C PHE A 66 -11.44 0.03 7.31
N ASP A 67 -11.99 -0.97 8.01
CA ASP A 67 -12.04 -1.03 9.48
C ASP A 67 -10.63 -0.88 10.09
N PHE A 68 -9.62 -1.48 9.47
CA PHE A 68 -8.24 -1.38 9.92
C PHE A 68 -7.63 0.03 9.75
N PHE A 69 -8.07 0.77 8.72
CA PHE A 69 -7.52 2.08 8.36
C PHE A 69 -8.35 3.26 8.87
N GLU A 70 -9.54 3.04 9.42
CA GLU A 70 -10.48 4.08 9.84
C GLU A 70 -9.83 5.12 10.76
N ALA A 71 -9.22 4.70 11.87
CA ALA A 71 -8.58 5.60 12.83
C ALA A 71 -7.42 6.41 12.22
N TRP A 72 -6.65 5.80 11.30
CA TRP A 72 -5.51 6.46 10.67
C TRP A 72 -5.91 7.40 9.54
N ALA A 73 -7.04 7.13 8.89
CA ALA A 73 -7.67 8.01 7.93
C ALA A 73 -8.29 9.23 8.64
N GLU A 74 -8.97 9.01 9.77
CA GLU A 74 -9.53 10.06 10.62
C GLU A 74 -8.45 11.00 11.17
N GLU A 75 -7.33 10.46 11.66
CA GLU A 75 -6.17 11.26 12.12
C GLU A 75 -5.62 12.20 11.02
N ARG A 76 -5.81 11.84 9.74
CA ARG A 76 -5.43 12.67 8.58
C ARG A 76 -6.55 13.50 8.00
N GLU A 77 -7.73 13.48 8.60
CA GLU A 77 -8.93 14.14 8.09
C GLU A 77 -9.30 13.62 6.68
N VAL A 78 -9.05 12.34 6.40
CA VAL A 78 -9.37 11.69 5.12
C VAL A 78 -10.57 10.77 5.29
N THR A 79 -11.61 10.96 4.47
CA THR A 79 -12.78 10.07 4.45
C THR A 79 -12.54 8.87 3.55
N LEU A 80 -12.98 7.68 3.97
CA LEU A 80 -12.94 6.47 3.15
C LEU A 80 -14.33 6.17 2.60
N HIS A 81 -14.44 6.05 1.27
CA HIS A 81 -15.68 5.69 0.59
C HIS A 81 -15.52 4.38 -0.16
N PHE A 82 -16.53 3.52 -0.06
CA PHE A 82 -16.63 2.31 -0.87
C PHE A 82 -17.83 2.45 -1.82
N SER A 83 -17.61 2.13 -3.09
CA SER A 83 -18.66 2.08 -4.12
C SER A 83 -18.57 0.75 -4.87
N GLY A 84 -19.62 -0.05 -4.81
CA GLY A 84 -19.67 -1.34 -5.49
C GLY A 84 -20.58 -2.32 -4.78
N SER A 85 -20.69 -3.51 -5.35
CA SER A 85 -21.48 -4.62 -4.80
C SER A 85 -20.60 -5.83 -4.53
N ALA A 86 -21.15 -6.87 -3.91
CA ALA A 86 -20.44 -8.13 -3.70
C ALA A 86 -19.94 -8.71 -5.03
N CYS A 87 -18.63 -8.99 -5.11
CA CYS A 87 -17.99 -9.56 -6.29
C CYS A 87 -17.10 -10.72 -5.87
N TRP A 88 -17.31 -11.88 -6.51
CA TRP A 88 -16.62 -13.10 -6.14
C TRP A 88 -15.41 -13.36 -7.02
N VAL A 89 -14.27 -13.58 -6.38
CA VAL A 89 -13.01 -14.01 -7.03
C VAL A 89 -12.47 -15.26 -6.35
N VAL A 90 -11.52 -15.91 -7.02
CA VAL A 90 -10.72 -17.00 -6.45
C VAL A 90 -9.34 -16.45 -6.15
N GLY A 91 -8.96 -16.40 -4.88
CA GLY A 91 -7.70 -15.80 -4.45
C GLY A 91 -7.32 -16.13 -3.01
N ASP A 92 -6.11 -15.73 -2.64
CA ASP A 92 -5.61 -15.79 -1.27
C ASP A 92 -6.06 -14.52 -0.52
N PRO A 93 -6.91 -14.66 0.52
CA PRO A 93 -7.44 -13.49 1.23
C PRO A 93 -6.37 -12.65 1.92
N LEU A 94 -5.30 -13.28 2.45
CA LEU A 94 -4.24 -12.56 3.15
C LEU A 94 -3.39 -11.74 2.16
N MET A 95 -3.08 -12.33 1.01
CA MET A 95 -2.35 -11.63 -0.04
C MET A 95 -3.19 -10.48 -0.60
N LEU A 96 -4.46 -10.71 -0.94
CA LEU A 96 -5.31 -9.65 -1.50
C LEU A 96 -5.53 -8.52 -0.50
N ARG A 97 -5.75 -8.81 0.79
CA ARG A 97 -5.78 -7.78 1.85
C ARG A 97 -4.47 -6.98 1.89
N ARG A 98 -3.32 -7.64 1.81
CA ARG A 98 -2.02 -6.93 1.77
C ARG A 98 -1.90 -5.99 0.57
N ALA A 99 -2.36 -6.42 -0.61
CA ALA A 99 -2.37 -5.56 -1.80
C ALA A 99 -3.29 -4.34 -1.60
N MET A 100 -4.51 -4.54 -1.11
CA MET A 100 -5.45 -3.46 -0.80
C MET A 100 -4.90 -2.51 0.26
N SER A 101 -4.31 -3.02 1.34
CA SER A 101 -3.68 -2.20 2.38
C SER A 101 -2.52 -1.37 1.86
N ASN A 102 -1.71 -1.89 0.93
CA ASN A 102 -0.64 -1.12 0.29
C ASN A 102 -1.18 0.01 -0.59
N LEU A 103 -2.28 -0.23 -1.33
CA LEU A 103 -2.92 0.82 -2.13
C LEU A 103 -3.58 1.86 -1.24
N LEU A 104 -4.38 1.43 -0.25
CA LEU A 104 -5.12 2.32 0.64
C LEU A 104 -4.17 3.16 1.49
N SER A 105 -3.08 2.56 1.99
CA SER A 105 -2.08 3.31 2.75
C SER A 105 -1.38 4.39 1.93
N ASN A 106 -1.11 4.12 0.65
CA ASN A 106 -0.59 5.13 -0.26
C ASN A 106 -1.64 6.21 -0.54
N ALA A 107 -2.88 5.83 -0.83
CA ALA A 107 -3.97 6.74 -1.11
C ALA A 107 -4.20 7.73 0.05
N ILE A 108 -4.34 7.24 1.29
CA ILE A 108 -4.50 8.08 2.49
C ILE A 108 -3.30 9.02 2.67
N ARG A 109 -2.08 8.52 2.46
CA ARG A 109 -0.85 9.33 2.63
C ARG A 109 -0.78 10.50 1.66
N TYR A 110 -1.22 10.30 0.42
CA TYR A 110 -1.13 11.31 -0.64
C TYR A 110 -2.40 12.15 -0.80
N THR A 111 -3.45 11.87 -0.01
CA THR A 111 -4.70 12.63 0.00
C THR A 111 -4.57 13.81 0.96
N PRO A 112 -4.83 15.05 0.51
CA PRO A 112 -4.92 16.20 1.41
C PRO A 112 -6.08 16.03 2.42
N GLY A 113 -5.92 16.57 3.63
CA GLY A 113 -6.98 16.59 4.64
C GLY A 113 -8.27 17.27 4.13
N GLY A 114 -9.42 16.82 4.63
CA GLY A 114 -10.75 17.23 4.20
C GLY A 114 -11.21 16.64 2.86
N ARG A 115 -10.50 15.64 2.33
CA ARG A 115 -10.84 14.96 1.07
C ARG A 115 -11.09 13.47 1.31
N ALA A 116 -11.55 12.77 0.26
CA ALA A 116 -11.88 11.36 0.34
C ALA A 116 -11.00 10.49 -0.56
N VAL A 117 -10.70 9.29 -0.08
CA VAL A 117 -10.23 8.16 -0.89
C VAL A 117 -11.44 7.29 -1.22
N THR A 118 -11.60 6.92 -2.48
CA THR A 118 -12.72 6.08 -2.92
C THR A 118 -12.20 4.75 -3.47
N VAL A 119 -12.75 3.64 -2.97
CA VAL A 119 -12.52 2.31 -3.54
C VAL A 119 -13.76 1.90 -4.33
N HIS A 120 -13.58 1.73 -5.64
CA HIS A 120 -14.62 1.26 -6.54
C HIS A 120 -14.42 -0.22 -6.82
N LEU A 121 -15.50 -0.99 -6.79
CA LEU A 121 -15.53 -2.40 -7.18
C LEU A 121 -16.55 -2.58 -8.30
N THR A 122 -16.06 -2.99 -9.47
CA THR A 122 -16.87 -3.16 -10.68
C THR A 122 -16.62 -4.52 -11.30
N GLU A 123 -17.66 -5.11 -11.88
CA GLU A 123 -17.54 -6.32 -12.69
C GLU A 123 -17.62 -5.98 -14.17
N ALA A 124 -16.72 -6.56 -14.96
CA ALA A 124 -16.73 -6.44 -16.41
C ALA A 124 -16.41 -7.81 -17.03
N ASP A 125 -17.38 -8.37 -17.73
CA ASP A 125 -17.29 -9.69 -18.37
C ASP A 125 -16.83 -10.80 -17.40
N ALA A 126 -15.68 -11.42 -17.68
CA ALA A 126 -15.05 -12.47 -16.89
C ALA A 126 -14.03 -11.93 -15.87
N ARG A 127 -14.09 -10.64 -15.54
CA ARG A 127 -13.12 -9.99 -14.65
C ARG A 127 -13.80 -9.09 -13.63
N VAL A 128 -13.11 -8.90 -12.51
CA VAL A 128 -13.47 -7.95 -11.46
C VAL A 128 -12.37 -6.89 -11.38
N GLN A 129 -12.76 -5.63 -11.33
CA GLN A 129 -11.88 -4.49 -11.18
C GLN A 129 -12.08 -3.83 -9.82
N LEU A 130 -10.99 -3.74 -9.05
CA LEU A 130 -10.90 -2.94 -7.84
C LEU A 130 -10.06 -1.71 -8.13
N ILE A 131 -10.64 -0.53 -7.97
CA ILE A 131 -10.01 0.75 -8.27
C ILE A 131 -9.86 1.53 -6.98
N VAL A 132 -8.64 1.86 -6.58
CA VAL A 132 -8.38 2.79 -5.48
C VAL A 132 -8.08 4.16 -6.07
N GLU A 133 -8.99 5.10 -5.83
CA GLU A 133 -8.94 6.46 -6.32
C GLU A 133 -8.64 7.43 -5.18
N ASN A 134 -7.68 8.32 -5.40
CA ASN A 134 -7.39 9.42 -4.48
C ASN A 134 -7.15 10.73 -5.23
N PRO A 135 -7.59 11.88 -4.69
CA PRO A 135 -7.26 13.16 -5.28
C PRO A 135 -5.77 13.45 -5.12
N GLY A 136 -5.19 14.13 -6.09
CA GLY A 136 -3.77 14.44 -6.07
C GLY A 136 -3.35 15.21 -7.32
N ALA A 137 -2.13 15.74 -7.27
CA ALA A 137 -1.51 16.32 -8.45
C ALA A 137 -1.28 15.22 -9.51
N PRO A 138 -1.37 15.55 -10.81
CA PRO A 138 -1.11 14.60 -11.87
C PRO A 138 0.33 14.07 -11.77
N ILE A 139 0.49 12.76 -11.86
CA ILE A 139 1.79 12.13 -11.98
C ILE A 139 2.23 12.21 -13.44
N PRO A 140 3.41 12.79 -13.76
CA PRO A 140 3.90 12.85 -15.12
C PRO A 140 3.97 11.45 -15.77
N THR A 141 3.63 11.39 -17.06
CA THR A 141 3.43 10.13 -17.78
C THR A 141 4.68 9.25 -17.81
N GLU A 142 5.87 9.84 -17.81
CA GLU A 142 7.14 9.10 -17.76
C GLU A 142 7.33 8.29 -16.47
N HIS A 143 6.63 8.64 -15.39
CA HIS A 143 6.74 7.95 -14.10
C HIS A 143 5.74 6.79 -13.97
N LEU A 144 4.59 6.84 -14.65
CA LEU A 144 3.47 5.90 -14.44
C LEU A 144 3.89 4.43 -14.62
N SER A 145 4.65 4.13 -15.68
CA SER A 145 5.13 2.77 -15.97
C SER A 145 6.09 2.23 -14.90
N ARG A 146 6.77 3.12 -14.18
CA ARG A 146 7.80 2.81 -13.18
C ARG A 146 7.27 2.80 -11.75
N LEU A 147 6.03 3.24 -11.50
CA LEU A 147 5.46 3.28 -10.14
C LEU A 147 5.42 1.92 -9.45
N PHE A 148 5.38 0.84 -10.23
CA PHE A 148 5.43 -0.54 -9.72
C PHE A 148 6.84 -1.13 -9.62
N ASP A 149 7.88 -0.37 -9.98
CA ASP A 149 9.27 -0.76 -9.81
C ASP A 149 9.68 -0.67 -8.34
N ARG A 150 10.61 -1.53 -7.93
CA ARG A 150 11.11 -1.55 -6.55
C ARG A 150 11.87 -0.27 -6.25
N PHE A 151 11.62 0.29 -5.06
CA PHE A 151 12.26 1.51 -4.56
C PHE A 151 12.01 2.76 -5.42
N TYR A 152 11.14 2.68 -6.44
CA TYR A 152 10.89 3.80 -7.32
C TYR A 152 9.98 4.83 -6.65
N ARG A 153 10.34 6.10 -6.82
CA ARG A 153 9.62 7.25 -6.29
C ARG A 153 9.75 8.42 -7.27
N VAL A 154 8.66 9.18 -7.45
CA VAL A 154 8.64 10.35 -8.35
C VAL A 154 9.58 11.45 -7.86
N ASP A 155 9.63 11.68 -6.55
CA ASP A 155 10.52 12.67 -5.93
C ASP A 155 11.39 12.02 -4.84
N PRO A 156 12.69 11.79 -5.09
CA PRO A 156 13.62 11.22 -4.11
C PRO A 156 13.90 12.15 -2.92
N SER A 157 13.67 13.46 -3.05
CA SER A 157 14.05 14.47 -2.05
C SER A 157 13.09 14.55 -0.86
N ARG A 158 11.88 13.99 -1.00
CA ARG A 158 10.87 13.93 0.07
C ARG A 158 11.20 12.97 1.22
N GLN A 159 12.37 12.32 1.22
CA GLN A 159 12.91 11.40 2.24
C GLN A 159 12.72 11.76 3.73
N ARG A 160 12.42 13.01 4.10
CA ARG A 160 12.37 13.44 5.50
C ARG A 160 11.01 13.15 6.14
N LYS A 161 11.03 12.15 7.02
CA LYS A 161 10.00 11.67 7.96
C LYS A 161 9.02 10.64 7.39
N GLY A 162 9.33 9.37 7.65
CA GLY A 162 8.30 8.32 7.71
C GLY A 162 7.79 7.75 6.39
N GLU A 163 8.10 8.37 5.25
CA GLU A 163 7.61 7.95 3.93
C GLU A 163 8.01 6.51 3.58
N GLY A 164 7.11 5.79 2.91
CA GLY A 164 7.25 4.36 2.62
C GLY A 164 8.48 4.01 1.78
N SER A 165 8.93 2.76 1.91
CA SER A 165 10.13 2.19 1.30
C SER A 165 10.17 2.17 -0.24
N GLY A 166 9.09 2.57 -0.93
CA GLY A 166 8.94 2.40 -2.38
C GLY A 166 8.72 0.93 -2.80
N ILE A 167 8.39 0.05 -1.87
CA ILE A 167 8.21 -1.39 -2.13
C ILE A 167 6.72 -1.78 -2.25
N GLY A 168 5.82 -0.99 -1.64
CA GLY A 168 4.41 -1.34 -1.52
C GLY A 168 3.71 -1.63 -2.86
N LEU A 169 3.93 -0.81 -3.88
CA LEU A 169 3.34 -1.01 -5.21
C LEU A 169 3.95 -2.21 -5.94
N ALA A 170 5.24 -2.50 -5.77
CA ALA A 170 5.85 -3.71 -6.30
C ALA A 170 5.20 -4.98 -5.70
N ILE A 171 4.91 -4.98 -4.38
CA ILE A 171 4.19 -6.06 -3.71
C ILE A 171 2.78 -6.22 -4.29
N VAL A 172 2.06 -5.12 -4.53
CA VAL A 172 0.73 -5.15 -5.17
C VAL A 172 0.81 -5.84 -6.53
N LYS A 173 1.78 -5.45 -7.37
CA LYS A 173 2.00 -6.07 -8.68
C LYS A 173 2.30 -7.57 -8.56
N SER A 174 3.19 -7.99 -7.65
CA SER A 174 3.52 -9.40 -7.44
C SER A 174 2.31 -10.22 -6.98
N ILE A 175 1.51 -9.71 -6.04
CA ILE A 175 0.30 -10.38 -5.56
C ILE A 175 -0.69 -10.55 -6.70
N VAL A 176 -1.02 -9.47 -7.40
CA VAL A 176 -2.03 -9.51 -8.47
C VAL A 176 -1.59 -10.40 -9.62
N THR A 177 -0.29 -10.40 -9.95
CA THR A 177 0.27 -11.30 -10.96
C THR A 177 0.17 -12.77 -10.52
N ALA A 178 0.47 -13.09 -9.26
CA ALA A 178 0.31 -14.45 -8.73
C ALA A 178 -1.15 -14.94 -8.78
N HIS A 179 -2.11 -14.00 -8.78
CA HIS A 179 -3.55 -14.25 -8.96
C HIS A 179 -4.01 -14.21 -10.42
N ARG A 180 -3.08 -14.22 -11.39
CA ARG A 180 -3.36 -14.13 -12.84
C ARG A 180 -4.12 -12.86 -13.23
N GLY A 181 -3.98 -11.81 -12.43
CA GLY A 181 -4.54 -10.49 -12.68
C GLY A 181 -3.54 -9.54 -13.34
N SER A 182 -3.94 -8.28 -13.46
CA SER A 182 -3.11 -7.19 -13.95
C SER A 182 -3.29 -5.93 -13.12
N VAL A 183 -2.25 -5.10 -13.09
CA VAL A 183 -2.27 -3.78 -12.43
C VAL A 183 -2.10 -2.68 -13.47
N ALA A 184 -2.82 -1.57 -13.28
CA ALA A 184 -2.65 -0.35 -14.05
C ALA A 184 -2.73 0.87 -13.13
N VAL A 185 -2.25 1.99 -13.64
CA VAL A 185 -2.34 3.28 -12.95
C VAL A 185 -2.69 4.35 -13.96
N GLU A 186 -3.64 5.19 -13.59
CA GLU A 186 -4.01 6.39 -14.31
C GLU A 186 -3.86 7.59 -13.38
N SER A 187 -3.41 8.72 -13.91
CA SER A 187 -3.32 9.95 -13.14
C SER A 187 -3.66 11.11 -14.07
N ASP A 188 -4.61 11.93 -13.65
CA ASP A 188 -5.05 13.12 -14.37
C ASP A 188 -5.06 14.35 -13.44
N ALA A 189 -5.61 15.46 -13.92
CA ALA A 189 -5.63 16.72 -13.15
C ALA A 189 -6.49 16.65 -11.87
N ARG A 190 -7.30 15.61 -11.69
CA ARG A 190 -8.24 15.46 -10.55
C ARG A 190 -7.79 14.38 -9.59
N SER A 191 -7.43 13.20 -10.10
CA SER A 191 -7.16 12.04 -9.26
C SER A 191 -6.12 11.09 -9.84
N THR A 192 -5.57 10.28 -8.96
CA THR A 192 -4.79 9.09 -9.30
C THR A 192 -5.63 7.86 -8.99
N ARG A 193 -5.66 6.91 -9.93
CA ARG A 193 -6.45 5.67 -9.86
C ARG A 193 -5.52 4.48 -10.03
N PHE A 194 -5.39 3.65 -9.01
CA PHE A 194 -4.74 2.35 -9.10
C PHE A 194 -5.78 1.28 -9.38
N ILE A 195 -5.62 0.56 -10.49
CA ILE A 195 -6.62 -0.37 -11.01
C ILE A 195 -6.06 -1.79 -10.89
N LEU A 196 -6.69 -2.61 -10.07
CA LEU A 196 -6.42 -4.04 -9.97
C LEU A 196 -7.48 -4.80 -10.73
N THR A 197 -7.07 -5.65 -11.67
CA THR A 197 -7.98 -6.52 -12.41
C THR A 197 -7.70 -7.97 -12.05
N LEU A 198 -8.72 -8.69 -11.59
CA LEU A 198 -8.64 -10.10 -11.20
C LEU A 198 -9.63 -10.94 -12.03
N PRO A 199 -9.32 -12.22 -12.31
CA PRO A 199 -10.28 -13.13 -12.91
C PRO A 199 -11.51 -13.29 -12.00
N LYS A 200 -12.71 -13.16 -12.58
CA LYS A 200 -13.96 -13.42 -11.88
C LYS A 200 -14.06 -14.92 -11.61
N ARG A 201 -14.68 -15.28 -10.48
CA ARG A 201 -15.06 -16.67 -10.25
C ARG A 201 -16.13 -17.07 -11.28
N ALA A 202 -15.83 -18.10 -12.07
CA ALA A 202 -16.79 -18.75 -12.96
C ALA A 202 -17.88 -19.49 -12.18
#